data_AF-O28591-F1
#
_entry.id   AF-O28591-F1
#
_cell.length_a   1.000
_cell.length_b   1.000
_cell.length_c   1.000
_cell.angle_alpha   90.00
_cell.angle_beta   90.00
_cell.angle_gamma   90.00
#
_symmetry.space_group_name_H-M   'P 1'
#
loop_
_entity.id
_entity.type
_entity.pdbx_description
1 polymer ?
#
loop_
_entity_poly.entity_id
_entity_poly.type
_entity_poly.pdbx_seq_one_letter_code
_entity_poly.pdbx_strand_id
1 'polypeptide(L)' 'MGYTTVRISVEDKERLKRIAKRLGKSLSETLSYAIDVAERESDRVRGDVDSVLQTLKFGKDIGKTNAEKVDEYLYGGSN' A
#
# COMPACT_ATOMS: atom_id res chain seq x y z
N MET A 1 -15.05 16.51 21.41
CA MET A 1 -14.62 15.11 21.62
C MET A 1 -15.79 14.34 22.20
N GLY A 2 -16.46 13.52 21.39
CA GLY A 2 -17.49 12.59 21.86
C GLY A 2 -16.84 11.24 22.18
N TYR A 3 -17.39 10.52 23.16
CA TYR A 3 -17.00 9.14 23.46
C TYR A 3 -18.07 8.20 22.89
N THR A 4 -17.63 7.21 22.13
CA THR A 4 -18.51 6.20 21.54
C THR A 4 -18.11 4.83 22.07
N THR A 5 -19.08 4.07 22.56
CA THR A 5 -18.86 2.68 22.97
C THR A 5 -19.30 1.75 21.86
N VAL A 6 -18.36 0.96 21.33
CA VAL A 6 -18.63 -0.03 20.27
C VAL A 6 -18.53 -1.42 20.87
N ARG A 7 -19.52 -2.27 20.59
CA ARG A 7 -19.45 -3.70 20.92
C ARG A 7 -18.67 -4.41 19.83
N ILE A 8 -17.63 -5.13 20.22
CA ILE A 8 -16.80 -5.95 19.33
C ILE A 8 -16.77 -7.37 19.86
N SER A 9 -16.42 -8.33 18.99
CA SER A 9 -16.24 -9.71 19.41
C SER A 9 -15.08 -9.81 20.42
N VAL A 10 -15.14 -10.84 21.28
CA VAL A 10 -14.06 -11.11 22.23
C VAL A 10 -12.75 -11.42 21.49
N GLU A 11 -12.84 -12.09 20.34
CA GLU A 11 -11.70 -12.41 19.50
C GLU A 11 -11.03 -11.15 18.93
N ASP A 12 -11.81 -10.21 18.40
CA ASP A 12 -11.28 -8.97 17.84
C ASP A 12 -10.66 -8.09 18.91
N LYS A 13 -11.22 -8.08 20.12
CA LYS A 13 -10.60 -7.42 21.28
C LYS A 13 -9.21 -8.00 21.58
N GLU A 14 -9.07 -9.32 21.56
CA GLU A 14 -7.77 -9.96 21.81
C GLU A 14 -6.79 -9.73 20.65
N ARG A 15 -7.26 -9.69 19.40
CA ARG A 15 -6.45 -9.27 18.24
C ARG A 15 -5.95 -7.84 18.39
N LEU A 16 -6.83 -6.91 18.75
CA LEU A 16 -6.51 -5.50 19.01
C LEU A 16 -5.49 -5.35 20.14
N LYS A 17 -5.63 -6.10 21.25
CA LYS A 17 -4.63 -6.11 22.33
C LYS A 17 -3.25 -6.57 21.85
N ARG A 18 -3.17 -7.60 20.99
CA ARG A 18 -1.88 -8.06 20.44
C ARG A 18 -1.22 -6.98 19.59
N ILE A 19 -2.00 -6.27 18.78
CA ILE A 19 -1.51 -5.17 17.95
C ILE A 19 -1.09 -3.99 18.84
N ALA A 20 -1.90 -3.62 19.83
CA ALA A 20 -1.61 -2.56 20.78
C ALA A 20 -0.29 -2.81 21.54
N LYS A 21 -0.07 -4.05 21.98
CA LYS A 21 1.19 -4.46 22.63
C LYS A 21 2.41 -4.32 21.71
N ARG A 22 2.24 -4.61 20.42
CA ARG A 22 3.33 -4.46 19.42
C ARG A 22 3.62 -3.00 19.09
N LEU A 23 2.59 -2.16 19.08
CA LEU A 23 2.72 -0.73 18.77
C LEU A 23 3.05 0.14 20.00
N GLY A 24 2.93 -0.41 21.22
CA GLY A 24 3.12 0.34 22.47
C GLY A 24 2.04 1.39 22.71
N LYS A 25 0.84 1.22 22.14
CA LYS A 25 -0.26 2.20 22.17
C LYS A 25 -1.45 1.72 22.99
N SER A 26 -2.34 2.64 23.37
CA SER A 26 -3.62 2.29 23.98
C SER A 26 -4.55 1.57 22.99
N LEU A 27 -5.58 0.87 23.49
CA LEU A 27 -6.56 0.18 22.64
C LEU A 27 -7.31 1.16 21.72
N SER A 28 -7.65 2.35 22.22
CA SER A 28 -8.32 3.40 21.44
C SER A 28 -7.43 3.98 20.33
N GLU A 29 -6.16 4.23 20.63
CA GLU A 29 -5.21 4.70 19.61
C GLU A 29 -4.90 3.62 18.58
N THR A 30 -4.86 2.36 19.00
CA THR A 30 -4.66 1.22 18.09
C THR A 30 -5.86 1.04 17.19
N LEU A 31 -7.08 1.22 17.71
CA LEU A 31 -8.31 1.20 16.92
C LEU A 31 -8.31 2.34 15.90
N SER A 32 -7.97 3.55 16.32
CA SER A 32 -7.89 4.71 15.41
C SER A 32 -6.84 4.48 14.32
N TYR A 33 -5.66 3.97 14.69
CA TYR A 33 -4.63 3.62 13.73
C TYR A 33 -5.05 2.52 12.76
N ALA A 34 -5.79 1.50 13.22
CA ALA A 34 -6.31 0.46 12.36
C ALA A 34 -7.34 1.02 11.35
N ILE A 35 -8.15 1.99 11.76
CA ILE A 35 -9.07 2.71 10.88
C ILE A 35 -8.27 3.52 9.85
N ASP A 36 -7.28 4.30 10.26
CA ASP A 36 -6.43 5.08 9.35
C ASP A 36 -5.74 4.19 8.30
N VAL A 37 -5.28 3.00 8.70
CA VAL A 37 -4.70 2.02 7.78
C VAL A 37 -5.76 1.47 6.83
N ALA A 38 -6.94 1.12 7.33
CA ALA A 38 -8.03 0.64 6.49
C ALA A 38 -8.49 1.70 5.48
N GLU A 39 -8.54 2.97 5.87
CA GLU A 39 -8.84 4.10 4.97
C GLU A 39 -7.76 4.25 3.91
N ARG A 40 -6.48 4.27 4.30
CA ARG A 40 -5.36 4.35 3.34
C ARG A 40 -5.33 3.18 2.36
N GLU A 41 -5.62 1.97 2.84
CA GLU A 41 -5.66 0.79 1.97
C GLU A 41 -6.90 0.83 1.07
N SER A 42 -8.06 1.27 1.57
CA SER A 42 -9.26 1.47 0.74
C SER A 42 -9.06 2.55 -0.33
N ASP A 43 -8.33 3.62 0.00
CA ASP A 43 -7.99 4.68 -0.96
C ASP A 43 -6.94 4.23 -1.98
N ARG A 44 -6.00 3.35 -1.58
CA ARG A 44 -5.06 2.70 -2.50
C ARG A 44 -5.74 1.74 -3.47
N VAL A 45 -6.84 1.09 -3.06
CA VAL A 45 -7.68 0.22 -3.93
C VAL A 45 -8.60 1.07 -4.84
N ARG A 46 -8.02 2.09 -5.46
CA ARG A 46 -8.50 2.72 -6.70
C ARG A 46 -7.51 2.60 -7.85
N GLY A 47 -6.34 2.00 -7.62
CA GLY A 47 -5.42 1.59 -8.68
C GLY A 47 -5.72 0.15 -9.08
N ASP A 48 -6.14 -0.04 -10.32
CA ASP A 48 -6.36 -1.37 -10.89
C ASP A 48 -5.04 -2.15 -10.89
N VAL A 49 -4.97 -3.18 -10.05
CA VAL A 49 -3.80 -4.09 -9.96
C VAL A 49 -3.57 -4.79 -11.30
N ASP A 50 -4.64 -5.03 -12.08
CA ASP A 50 -4.51 -5.57 -13.44
C ASP A 50 -3.80 -4.60 -14.38
N SER A 51 -4.00 -3.28 -14.24
CA SER A 51 -3.28 -2.26 -15.01
C SER A 51 -1.78 -2.24 -14.69
N VAL A 52 -1.38 -2.46 -13.43
CA VAL A 52 0.03 -2.60 -13.03
C VAL A 52 0.63 -3.89 -13.61
N LEU A 53 -0.11 -5.01 -13.55
CA LEU A 53 0.31 -6.27 -14.14
C LEU A 53 0.40 -6.19 -15.68
N GLN A 54 -0.48 -5.45 -16.33
CA GLN A 54 -0.40 -5.17 -17.77
C GLN A 54 0.84 -4.33 -18.10
N THR A 55 1.17 -3.32 -17.31
CA THR A 55 2.39 -2.52 -17.50
C THR A 55 3.65 -3.39 -17.32
N LEU A 56 3.63 -4.30 -16.34
CA LEU A 56 4.73 -5.25 -16.11
C LEU A 56 4.88 -6.29 -17.24
N LYS A 57 3.81 -6.64 -17.98
CA LYS A 57 3.92 -7.48 -19.19
C LYS A 57 4.81 -6.83 -20.26
N PHE A 58 4.73 -5.52 -20.44
CA PHE A 58 5.58 -4.78 -21.39
C PHE A 58 7.03 -4.64 -20.93
N GLY A 59 7.30 -4.69 -19.62
CA GLY A 59 8.66 -4.62 -19.06
C GLY A 59 9.51 -5.87 -19.29
N LYS A 60 8.89 -7.02 -19.60
CA LYS A 60 9.61 -8.28 -19.83
C LYS A 60 10.26 -8.39 -21.22
N ASP A 61 9.74 -7.65 -22.21
CA ASP A 61 10.18 -7.72 -23.61
C ASP A 61 11.30 -6.73 -23.98
N ILE A 62 11.74 -5.91 -23.02
CA ILE A 62 12.84 -4.99 -23.22
C ILE A 62 14.12 -5.76 -22.92
N GLY A 63 14.83 -6.20 -23.98
CA GLY A 63 16.07 -6.98 -23.87
C GLY A 63 17.19 -6.28 -23.08
N LYS A 64 18.44 -6.75 -23.17
CA LYS A 64 19.58 -6.11 -22.48
C LYS A 64 19.72 -4.64 -22.92
N THR A 65 19.22 -3.74 -22.08
CA THR A 65 19.22 -2.30 -22.33
C THR A 65 20.35 -1.69 -21.52
N ASN A 66 21.28 -1.00 -22.18
CA ASN A 66 22.34 -0.27 -21.49
C ASN A 66 21.83 1.13 -21.11
N ALA A 67 21.75 1.42 -19.81
CA ALA A 67 21.31 2.71 -19.28
C ALA A 67 22.20 3.90 -19.73
N GLU A 68 23.40 3.65 -20.24
CA GLU A 68 24.27 4.71 -20.79
C GLU A 68 23.84 5.20 -22.17
N LYS A 69 22.95 4.47 -22.87
CA LYS A 69 22.44 4.78 -24.21
C LYS A 69 21.04 5.40 -24.19
N VAL A 70 20.59 5.88 -23.02
CA VAL A 70 19.23 6.42 -22.83
C VAL A 70 18.90 7.53 -23.83
N ASP A 71 19.83 8.44 -24.09
CA ASP A 71 19.61 9.52 -25.06
C ASP A 71 19.45 9.00 -26.50
N GLU A 72 20.21 7.96 -26.88
CA GLU A 72 20.12 7.31 -28.20
C GLU A 72 18.76 6.63 -28.40
N TYR A 73 18.23 5.99 -27.34
CA TYR A 73 16.93 5.31 -27.37
C TYR A 73 15.74 6.27 -27.35
N LEU A 74 15.84 7.39 -26.63
CA LEU A 74 14.75 8.36 -26.50
C LEU A 74 14.67 9.31 -27.69
N TYR A 75 15.82 9.70 -28.24
CA TYR A 75 15.87 10.74 -29.27
C TYR A 75 16.22 10.22 -30.66
N GLY A 76 16.55 8.93 -30.81
CA GLY A 76 16.88 8.31 -32.09
C GLY A 76 18.11 8.98 -32.71
N GLY A 77 19.29 8.46 -32.40
CA GLY A 77 20.61 9.03 -32.74
C GLY A 77 20.60 10.04 -33.89
N SER A 78 20.90 11.30 -33.58
CA SER A 78 21.16 12.32 -34.60
C SER A 78 22.26 11.85 -35.53
N ASN A 79 21.91 11.86 -36.81
CA ASN A 79 22.73 11.59 -37.99
C ASN A 79 24.12 12.25 -37.95
#